data_AF-A0A5J4WN64-F1
#
_entry.id   AF-A0A5J4WN64-F1
#
_cell.length_a   1.000
_cell.length_b   1.000
_cell.length_c   1.000
_cell.angle_alpha   90.00
_cell.angle_beta   90.00
_cell.angle_gamma   90.00
#
_symmetry.space_group_name_H-M   'P 1'
#
loop_
_entity.id
_entity.type
_entity.pdbx_description
1 polymer ?
#
loop_
_entity_poly.entity_id
_entity_poly.type
_entity_poly.pdbx_seq_one_letter_code
_entity_poly.pdbx_strand_id
1 'polypeptide(L)'
;MLDVILALIFNSLYACEMNNLVPVLQHLVEDKDEEKKEIATKAKMICAILVSQGISGQSSSSEVLELQMHIQEYKRENEESKRKVEEFERNDDVQKRKIIELEHQLEESKQKASEISISITVPSGSYTKKEGEFTYISTFDEYKTFTILPIITQGIFKLELKINVIQWLWYGLVKSGLVIPLLTHPFKFNNNMFFFNSGIVYQNSSRYNGNQEMKNGDIVTIELNMALPRTAHLFINNVQQPVYMSGIPDSVQYFFTLQNKNDSVTVLSLKNLTVPSTANLPNATEMKWE
;
A
#
# COMPACT_ATOMS: atom_id res chain seq x y z
N MET A 1 38.10 50.62 -52.17
CA MET A 1 37.27 49.60 -51.46
C MET A 1 36.31 50.25 -50.49
N LEU A 2 36.77 51.05 -49.51
CA LEU A 2 35.88 51.78 -48.58
C LEU A 2 34.88 52.72 -49.28
N ASP A 3 35.28 53.35 -50.39
CA ASP A 3 34.35 54.18 -51.19
C ASP A 3 33.21 53.38 -51.83
N VAL A 4 33.48 52.12 -52.20
CA VAL A 4 32.47 51.20 -52.73
C VAL A 4 31.53 50.75 -51.61
N ILE A 5 32.08 50.45 -50.42
CA ILE A 5 31.29 50.09 -49.23
C ILE A 5 30.39 51.27 -48.82
N LEU A 6 30.92 52.49 -48.78
CA LEU A 6 30.16 53.70 -48.47
C LEU A 6 29.02 53.93 -49.47
N ALA A 7 29.27 53.75 -50.77
CA ALA A 7 28.24 53.87 -51.81
C ALA A 7 27.15 52.78 -51.71
N LEU A 8 27.52 51.54 -51.38
CA LEU A 8 26.57 50.44 -51.22
C LEU A 8 25.66 50.64 -50.00
N ILE A 9 26.20 51.14 -48.89
CA ILE A 9 25.44 51.44 -47.67
C ILE A 9 24.53 52.66 -47.87
N PHE A 10 24.98 53.68 -48.59
CA PHE A 10 24.17 54.87 -48.88
C PHE A 10 22.95 54.56 -49.76
N ASN A 11 23.06 53.58 -50.66
CA ASN A 11 21.96 53.09 -51.48
C ASN A 11 21.07 52.04 -50.78
N SER A 12 21.26 51.82 -49.47
CA SER A 12 20.45 50.93 -48.61
C SER A 12 20.35 49.47 -49.06
N LEU A 13 21.20 49.00 -49.99
CA LEU A 13 20.96 47.72 -50.65
C LEU A 13 21.41 46.49 -49.85
N TYR A 14 22.27 46.63 -48.82
CA TYR A 14 22.84 45.46 -48.11
C TYR A 14 23.29 45.75 -46.66
N ALA A 15 22.65 46.72 -45.97
CA ALA A 15 23.15 47.23 -44.70
C ALA A 15 23.29 46.14 -43.62
N CYS A 16 22.25 45.30 -43.46
CA CYS A 16 22.23 44.23 -42.45
C CYS A 16 23.28 43.13 -42.71
N GLU A 17 23.59 42.81 -43.97
CA GLU A 17 24.62 41.81 -44.30
C GLU A 17 26.05 42.31 -44.03
N MET A 18 26.23 43.62 -43.83
CA MET A 18 27.53 44.23 -43.54
C MET A 18 27.86 44.32 -42.04
N ASN A 19 27.03 43.76 -41.14
CA ASN A 19 27.28 43.78 -39.69
C ASN A 19 28.66 43.17 -39.30
N ASN A 20 29.10 42.15 -40.02
CA ASN A 20 30.40 41.50 -39.79
C ASN A 20 31.61 42.42 -40.09
N LEU A 21 31.41 43.55 -40.78
CA LEU A 21 32.47 44.54 -41.04
C LEU A 21 32.67 45.50 -39.87
N VAL A 22 31.74 45.60 -38.92
CA VAL A 22 31.79 46.56 -37.80
C VAL A 22 33.08 46.42 -36.97
N PRO A 23 33.54 45.22 -36.57
CA PRO A 23 34.79 45.08 -35.80
C PRO A 23 36.03 45.50 -36.60
N VAL A 24 36.05 45.22 -37.90
CA VAL A 24 37.17 45.58 -38.79
C VAL A 24 37.23 47.10 -39.01
N LEU A 25 36.07 47.74 -39.19
CA LEU A 25 35.98 49.18 -39.33
C LEU A 25 36.40 49.90 -38.05
N GLN A 26 36.01 49.41 -36.87
CA GLN A 26 36.44 49.96 -35.58
C GLN A 26 37.97 49.93 -35.42
N HIS A 27 38.62 48.83 -35.81
CA HIS A 27 40.08 48.75 -35.78
C HIS A 27 40.73 49.74 -36.76
N LEU A 28 40.13 50.02 -37.92
CA LEU A 28 40.63 51.04 -38.86
C LEU A 28 40.41 52.47 -38.35
N VAL A 29 39.37 52.69 -37.53
CA VAL A 29 39.08 53.98 -36.89
C VAL A 29 40.11 54.34 -35.81
N GLU A 30 40.69 53.33 -35.16
CA GLU A 30 41.66 53.47 -34.08
C GLU A 30 43.12 53.55 -34.57
N ASP A 31 43.38 53.33 -35.86
CA ASP A 31 44.71 53.45 -36.47
C ASP A 31 45.19 54.92 -36.45
N LYS A 32 46.38 55.14 -35.87
CA LYS A 32 46.99 56.48 -35.64
C LYS A 32 48.05 56.84 -36.67
N ASP A 33 48.22 56.01 -37.70
CA ASP A 33 49.11 56.26 -38.82
C ASP A 33 48.62 57.44 -39.68
N GLU A 34 49.40 58.53 -39.75
CA GLU A 34 48.98 59.76 -40.45
C GLU A 34 48.92 59.61 -41.97
N GLU A 35 49.57 58.62 -42.55
CA GLU A 35 49.40 58.29 -43.97
C GLU A 35 48.04 57.60 -44.25
N LYS A 36 47.38 57.04 -43.23
CA LYS A 36 46.08 56.35 -43.33
C LYS A 36 44.91 57.15 -42.77
N LYS A 37 45.10 58.43 -42.45
CA LYS A 37 44.08 59.31 -41.87
C LYS A 37 42.78 59.39 -42.70
N GLU A 38 42.88 59.34 -44.02
CA GLU A 38 41.72 59.32 -44.92
C GLU A 38 40.91 58.02 -44.76
N ILE A 39 41.58 56.88 -44.62
CA ILE A 39 40.99 55.56 -44.41
C ILE A 39 40.24 55.54 -43.06
N ALA A 40 40.88 56.04 -42.00
CA ALA A 40 40.26 56.15 -40.68
C ALA A 40 39.02 57.06 -40.71
N THR A 41 39.06 58.16 -41.47
CA THR A 41 37.92 59.08 -41.62
C THR A 41 36.76 58.42 -42.36
N LYS A 42 37.04 57.70 -43.46
CA LYS A 42 36.02 56.94 -44.22
C LYS A 42 35.42 55.81 -43.38
N ALA A 43 36.24 55.08 -42.62
CA ALA A 43 35.78 54.05 -41.70
C ALA A 43 34.86 54.64 -40.61
N LYS A 44 35.20 55.81 -40.04
CA LYS A 44 34.33 56.53 -39.08
C LYS A 44 32.97 56.88 -39.68
N MET A 45 32.94 57.40 -40.91
CA MET A 45 31.68 57.72 -41.60
C MET A 45 30.83 56.47 -41.84
N ILE A 46 31.43 55.37 -42.29
CA ILE A 46 30.72 54.11 -42.50
C ILE A 46 30.13 53.59 -41.17
N CYS A 47 30.90 53.60 -40.09
CA CYS A 47 30.41 53.22 -38.76
C CYS A 47 29.22 54.08 -38.31
N ALA A 48 29.30 55.40 -38.50
CA ALA A 48 28.21 56.31 -38.12
C ALA A 48 26.91 56.01 -38.88
N ILE A 49 27.01 55.67 -40.17
CA ILE A 49 25.84 55.32 -40.99
C ILE A 49 25.26 53.99 -40.55
N LEU A 50 26.07 52.96 -40.32
CA LEU A 50 25.60 51.65 -39.85
C LEU A 50 24.87 51.77 -38.50
N VAL A 51 25.42 52.57 -37.57
CA VAL A 51 24.77 52.87 -36.28
C VAL A 51 23.44 53.59 -36.48
N SER A 52 23.37 54.58 -37.39
CA SER A 52 22.12 55.29 -37.69
C SER A 52 21.02 54.40 -38.28
N GLN A 53 21.42 53.28 -38.91
CA GLN A 53 20.53 52.27 -39.46
C GLN A 53 20.20 51.14 -38.48
N GLY A 54 20.57 51.27 -37.19
CA GLY A 54 20.25 50.31 -36.13
C GLY A 54 21.22 49.12 -36.03
N ILE A 55 22.32 49.13 -36.79
CA ILE A 55 23.35 48.09 -36.79
C ILE A 55 24.45 48.52 -35.82
N SER A 56 24.18 48.41 -34.53
CA SER A 56 25.19 48.52 -33.48
C SER A 56 25.74 47.12 -33.19
N GLY A 57 27.00 46.85 -33.54
CA GLY A 57 27.67 45.56 -33.28
C GLY A 57 27.89 45.20 -31.80
N GLN A 58 27.14 45.80 -30.88
CA GLN A 58 27.06 45.41 -29.49
C GLN A 58 25.78 44.61 -29.30
N SER A 59 25.87 43.29 -29.20
CA SER A 59 24.84 42.52 -28.49
C SER A 59 24.64 43.22 -27.15
N SER A 60 23.41 43.62 -26.82
CA SER A 60 23.17 44.46 -25.65
C SER A 60 23.74 43.75 -24.42
N SER A 61 24.63 44.41 -23.66
CA SER A 61 25.25 43.84 -22.46
C SER A 61 24.21 43.35 -21.42
N SER A 62 22.95 43.75 -21.58
CA SER A 62 21.79 43.36 -20.76
C SER A 62 21.34 41.92 -21.03
N GLU A 63 21.19 41.52 -22.29
CA GLU A 63 20.71 40.18 -22.66
C GLU A 63 21.68 39.08 -22.20
N VAL A 64 22.98 39.33 -22.29
CA VAL A 64 24.01 38.39 -21.82
C VAL A 64 23.96 38.22 -20.30
N LEU A 65 23.67 39.28 -19.55
CA LEU A 65 23.59 39.25 -18.09
C LEU A 65 22.34 38.48 -17.61
N GLU A 66 21.20 38.68 -18.28
CA GLU A 66 19.96 37.94 -18.00
C GLU A 66 20.10 36.43 -18.27
N LEU A 67 20.74 36.07 -19.38
CA LEU A 67 21.04 34.67 -19.71
C LEU A 67 21.98 34.04 -18.67
N GLN A 68 22.96 34.77 -18.16
CA GLN A 68 23.85 34.29 -17.09
C GLN A 68 23.10 34.04 -15.78
N MET A 69 22.16 34.92 -15.42
CA MET A 69 21.30 34.74 -14.24
C MET A 69 20.42 33.49 -14.39
N HIS A 70 19.77 33.30 -15.54
CA HIS A 70 18.98 32.09 -15.80
C HIS A 70 19.83 30.82 -15.72
N ILE A 71 21.05 30.81 -16.28
CA ILE A 71 21.95 29.65 -16.18
C ILE A 71 22.32 29.34 -14.72
N GLN A 72 22.56 30.35 -13.89
CA GLN A 72 22.83 30.14 -12.47
C GLN A 72 21.61 29.57 -11.74
N GLU A 73 20.42 30.05 -12.05
CA GLU A 73 19.18 29.54 -11.47
C GLU A 73 18.92 28.08 -11.87
N TYR A 74 19.02 27.75 -13.17
CA TYR A 74 18.91 26.36 -13.65
C TYR A 74 19.94 25.42 -13.01
N LYS A 75 21.16 25.90 -12.75
CA LYS A 75 22.17 25.12 -12.02
C LYS A 75 21.73 24.83 -10.58
N ARG A 76 21.18 25.84 -9.90
CA ARG A 76 20.66 25.69 -8.53
C ARG A 76 19.50 24.68 -8.47
N GLU A 77 18.57 24.77 -9.41
CA GLU A 77 17.43 23.84 -9.49
C GLU A 77 17.86 22.41 -9.81
N ASN A 78 18.85 22.23 -10.69
CA ASN A 78 19.41 20.91 -10.99
C ASN A 78 20.11 20.30 -9.77
N GLU A 79 20.85 21.10 -9.00
CA GLU A 79 21.48 20.63 -7.75
C GLU A 79 20.45 20.25 -6.68
N GLU A 80 19.34 20.98 -6.58
CA GLU A 80 18.24 20.64 -5.68
C GLU A 80 17.52 19.36 -6.11
N SER A 81 17.25 19.23 -7.42
CA SER A 81 16.62 18.03 -8.00
C SER A 81 17.49 16.80 -7.81
N LYS A 82 18.82 16.93 -7.99
CA LYS A 82 19.77 15.85 -7.73
C LYS A 82 19.73 15.41 -6.26
N ARG A 83 19.69 16.35 -5.32
CA ARG A 83 19.55 16.04 -3.88
C ARG A 83 18.25 15.29 -3.57
N LYS A 84 17.13 15.68 -4.17
CA LYS A 84 15.83 14.98 -4.02
C LYS A 84 15.90 13.55 -4.56
N VAL A 85 16.51 13.33 -5.73
CA VAL A 85 16.69 11.99 -6.31
C VAL A 85 17.51 11.10 -5.37
N GLU A 86 18.64 11.58 -4.87
CA GLU A 86 19.47 10.83 -3.92
C GLU A 86 18.71 10.50 -2.61
N GLU A 87 17.79 11.37 -2.16
CA GLU A 87 16.93 11.10 -1.01
C GLU A 87 15.86 10.04 -1.32
N PHE A 88 15.25 10.08 -2.50
CA PHE A 88 14.32 9.05 -2.94
C PHE A 88 15.00 7.68 -3.05
N GLU A 89 16.21 7.61 -3.59
CA GLU A 89 17.00 6.37 -3.68
C GLU A 89 17.32 5.82 -2.29
N ARG A 90 17.73 6.66 -1.34
CA ARG A 90 17.93 6.24 0.06
C ARG A 90 16.66 5.70 0.69
N ASN A 91 15.52 6.35 0.47
CA ASN A 91 14.24 5.91 1.00
C ASN A 91 13.78 4.58 0.37
N ASP A 92 14.00 4.40 -0.94
CA ASP A 92 13.72 3.16 -1.66
C ASP A 92 14.57 1.99 -1.11
N ASP A 93 15.86 2.22 -0.85
CA ASP A 93 16.74 1.23 -0.22
C ASP A 93 16.28 0.84 1.19
N VAL A 94 15.83 1.81 1.98
CA VAL A 94 15.27 1.55 3.33
C VAL A 94 13.97 0.75 3.22
N GLN A 95 13.08 1.08 2.28
CA GLN A 95 11.84 0.33 2.06
C GLN A 95 12.12 -1.10 1.59
N LYS A 96 13.06 -1.30 0.66
CA LYS A 96 13.48 -2.64 0.20
C LYS A 96 13.99 -3.49 1.35
N ARG A 97 14.85 -2.95 2.22
CA ARG A 97 15.31 -3.68 3.42
C ARG A 97 14.15 -4.06 4.34
N LYS A 98 13.20 -3.16 4.55
CA LYS A 98 12.01 -3.42 5.38
C LYS A 98 11.12 -4.51 4.78
N ILE A 99 10.98 -4.56 3.45
CA ILE A 99 10.25 -5.62 2.74
C ILE A 99 10.95 -6.97 2.97
N ILE A 100 12.27 -7.04 2.75
CA ILE A 100 13.05 -8.27 2.96
C ILE A 100 12.92 -8.76 4.40
N GLU A 101 12.98 -7.86 5.38
CA GLU A 101 12.84 -8.22 6.79
C GLU A 101 11.44 -8.74 7.13
N LEU A 102 10.39 -8.11 6.59
CA LEU A 102 9.01 -8.58 6.74
C LEU A 102 8.79 -9.95 6.07
N GLU A 103 9.36 -10.17 4.89
CA GLU A 103 9.31 -11.46 4.19
C GLU A 103 10.02 -12.56 5.00
N HIS A 104 11.17 -12.26 5.59
CA HIS A 104 11.89 -13.19 6.46
C HIS A 104 11.09 -13.53 7.72
N GLN A 105 10.52 -12.51 8.39
CA GLN A 105 9.65 -12.72 9.55
C GLN A 105 8.41 -13.56 9.20
N LEU A 106 7.83 -13.34 8.02
CA LEU A 106 6.70 -14.11 7.53
C LEU A 106 7.09 -15.58 7.31
N GLU A 107 8.24 -15.84 6.71
CA GLU A 107 8.68 -17.21 6.44
C GLU A 107 9.06 -17.96 7.73
N GLU A 108 9.72 -17.30 8.68
CA GLU A 108 9.94 -17.86 10.02
C GLU A 108 8.63 -18.16 10.74
N SER A 109 7.61 -17.30 10.61
CA SER A 109 6.31 -17.50 11.25
C SER A 109 5.59 -18.72 10.70
N LYS A 110 5.72 -19.01 9.39
CA LYS A 110 5.19 -20.22 8.77
C LYS A 110 5.90 -21.47 9.28
N GLN A 111 7.23 -21.45 9.39
CA GLN A 111 8.00 -22.59 9.90
C GLN A 111 7.75 -22.87 11.38
N LYS A 112 7.41 -21.84 12.16
CA LYS A 112 7.02 -21.95 13.56
C LYS A 112 5.59 -22.47 13.78
N ALA A 113 4.78 -22.56 12.72
CA ALA A 113 3.42 -23.05 12.80
C ALA A 113 3.37 -24.53 12.38
N SER A 114 3.07 -25.44 13.31
CA SER A 114 2.84 -26.83 12.96
C SER A 114 1.37 -27.05 12.59
N GLU A 115 1.14 -27.69 11.46
CA GLU A 115 -0.21 -28.08 11.05
C GLU A 115 -0.68 -29.27 11.88
N ILE A 116 -1.88 -29.15 12.43
CA ILE A 116 -2.48 -30.16 13.29
C ILE A 116 -3.54 -30.88 12.49
N SER A 117 -3.53 -32.21 12.57
CA SER A 117 -4.60 -33.02 12.00
C SER A 117 -5.94 -32.63 12.62
N ILE A 118 -6.84 -32.13 11.79
CA ILE A 118 -8.21 -31.81 12.18
C ILE A 118 -9.12 -33.01 11.98
N SER A 119 -10.06 -33.18 12.90
CA SER A 119 -11.20 -34.07 12.75
C SER A 119 -12.46 -33.28 13.08
N ILE A 120 -13.54 -33.53 12.35
CA ILE A 120 -14.80 -32.82 12.56
C ILE A 120 -15.82 -33.84 13.00
N THR A 121 -16.45 -33.61 14.15
CA THR A 121 -17.58 -34.42 14.59
C THR A 121 -18.73 -34.14 13.64
N VAL A 122 -19.14 -35.17 12.92
CA VAL A 122 -20.14 -35.13 11.85
C VAL A 122 -21.51 -35.30 12.52
N PRO A 123 -22.30 -34.22 12.69
CA PRO A 123 -23.66 -34.34 13.22
C PRO A 123 -24.53 -35.16 12.25
N SER A 124 -25.57 -35.82 12.76
CA SER A 124 -26.67 -36.25 11.89
C SER A 124 -27.39 -35.00 11.37
N GLY A 125 -27.66 -34.95 10.07
CA GLY A 125 -28.34 -33.80 9.48
C GLY A 125 -28.29 -33.80 7.95
N SER A 126 -28.91 -32.78 7.39
CA SER A 126 -29.17 -32.56 5.97
C SER A 126 -28.03 -31.76 5.34
N TYR A 127 -26.87 -32.39 5.13
CA TYR A 127 -25.74 -31.77 4.43
C TYR A 127 -24.96 -32.80 3.60
N THR A 128 -24.17 -32.31 2.66
CA THR A 128 -23.14 -33.09 1.97
C THR A 128 -21.76 -32.62 2.39
N LYS A 129 -20.79 -33.54 2.35
CA LYS A 129 -19.37 -33.26 2.50
C LYS A 129 -18.68 -33.60 1.18
N LYS A 130 -17.83 -32.71 0.65
CA LYS A 130 -17.02 -33.03 -0.53
C LYS A 130 -15.94 -34.04 -0.16
N GLU A 131 -15.74 -35.03 -1.00
CA GLU A 131 -14.70 -36.06 -0.81
C GLU A 131 -13.31 -35.42 -0.82
N GLY A 132 -12.42 -35.85 0.08
CA GLY A 132 -11.06 -35.33 0.22
C GLY A 132 -10.94 -33.92 0.83
N GLU A 133 -12.05 -33.23 1.10
CA GLU A 133 -12.06 -31.87 1.66
C GLU A 133 -12.87 -31.79 2.96
N PHE A 134 -12.61 -30.76 3.76
CA PHE A 134 -13.49 -30.37 4.88
C PHE A 134 -14.50 -29.32 4.43
N THR A 135 -15.06 -29.51 3.23
CA THR A 135 -16.11 -28.67 2.66
C THR A 135 -17.47 -29.27 2.97
N TYR A 136 -18.31 -28.49 3.66
CA TYR A 136 -19.66 -28.88 4.07
C TYR A 136 -20.67 -27.99 3.34
N ILE A 137 -21.75 -28.59 2.83
CA ILE A 137 -22.82 -27.90 2.09
C ILE A 137 -24.16 -28.32 2.69
N SER A 138 -24.88 -27.36 3.25
CA SER A 138 -26.23 -27.54 3.78
C SER A 138 -27.21 -27.85 2.65
N THR A 139 -28.00 -28.93 2.78
CA THR A 139 -29.01 -29.33 1.78
C THR A 139 -30.44 -28.97 2.19
N PHE A 140 -30.66 -28.55 3.44
CA PHE A 140 -31.97 -28.18 3.99
C PHE A 140 -31.87 -27.06 5.04
N ASP A 141 -32.95 -26.32 5.26
CA ASP A 141 -33.04 -25.28 6.30
C ASP A 141 -33.20 -25.93 7.69
N GLU A 142 -32.09 -26.05 8.42
CA GLU A 142 -32.02 -26.62 9.78
C GLU A 142 -30.66 -26.30 10.41
N TYR A 143 -30.58 -26.25 11.75
CA TYR A 143 -29.31 -26.03 12.45
C TYR A 143 -28.39 -27.24 12.40
N LYS A 144 -27.17 -27.06 11.90
CA LYS A 144 -26.14 -28.11 11.83
C LYS A 144 -24.86 -27.59 12.46
N THR A 145 -24.60 -27.99 13.69
CA THR A 145 -23.42 -27.56 14.44
C THR A 145 -22.33 -28.62 14.33
N PHE A 146 -21.16 -28.19 13.84
CA PHE A 146 -19.98 -29.01 13.63
C PHE A 146 -18.93 -28.61 14.66
N THR A 147 -18.51 -29.54 15.50
CA THR A 147 -17.38 -29.34 16.43
C THR A 147 -16.10 -29.86 15.81
N ILE A 148 -15.01 -29.13 16.01
CA ILE A 148 -13.70 -29.43 15.43
C ILE A 148 -12.78 -29.90 16.55
N LEU A 149 -12.11 -31.02 16.30
CA LEU A 149 -11.10 -31.65 17.15
C LEU A 149 -9.70 -31.25 16.67
N PRO A 150 -8.69 -31.21 17.57
CA PRO A 150 -8.74 -31.62 18.98
C PRO A 150 -9.40 -30.60 19.93
N ILE A 151 -9.68 -31.05 21.17
CA ILE A 151 -9.95 -30.17 22.30
C ILE A 151 -8.67 -29.41 22.66
N ILE A 152 -8.78 -28.10 22.86
CA ILE A 152 -7.65 -27.22 23.15
C ILE A 152 -7.66 -26.85 24.63
N THR A 153 -6.56 -27.14 25.32
CA THR A 153 -6.38 -26.87 26.76
C THR A 153 -5.19 -25.93 27.05
N GLN A 154 -4.25 -25.83 26.11
CA GLN A 154 -3.02 -25.04 26.23
C GLN A 154 -2.49 -24.65 24.84
N GLY A 155 -1.59 -23.66 24.79
CA GLY A 155 -0.96 -23.20 23.54
C GLY A 155 -1.76 -22.13 22.80
N ILE A 156 -1.34 -21.85 21.56
CA ILE A 156 -1.95 -20.84 20.69
C ILE A 156 -2.36 -21.53 19.40
N PHE A 157 -3.64 -21.46 19.06
CA PHE A 157 -4.19 -22.22 17.94
C PHE A 157 -4.92 -21.27 17.00
N LYS A 158 -4.75 -21.51 15.70
CA LYS A 158 -5.36 -20.70 14.64
C LYS A 158 -6.13 -21.62 13.71
N LEU A 159 -7.46 -21.51 13.71
CA LEU A 159 -8.35 -22.28 12.85
C LEU A 159 -8.85 -21.40 11.70
N GLU A 160 -8.52 -21.80 10.47
CA GLU A 160 -8.88 -21.10 9.24
C GLU A 160 -10.11 -21.75 8.59
N LEU A 161 -11.12 -20.94 8.28
CA LEU A 161 -12.36 -21.36 7.63
C LEU A 161 -12.66 -20.42 6.45
N LYS A 162 -12.91 -21.00 5.28
CA LYS A 162 -13.35 -20.27 4.09
C LYS A 162 -14.87 -20.28 4.00
N ILE A 163 -15.45 -19.10 3.80
CA ILE A 163 -16.88 -18.95 3.52
C ILE A 163 -17.09 -19.11 2.02
N ASN A 164 -17.78 -20.17 1.60
CA ASN A 164 -18.07 -20.38 0.17
C ASN A 164 -19.36 -19.65 -0.21
N VAL A 165 -20.44 -19.96 0.50
CA VAL A 165 -21.76 -19.37 0.37
C VAL A 165 -22.35 -19.31 1.76
N ILE A 166 -22.81 -18.15 2.23
CA ILE A 166 -23.48 -18.08 3.52
C ILE A 166 -24.61 -17.07 3.53
N GLN A 167 -25.71 -17.47 4.15
CA GLN A 167 -26.69 -16.56 4.70
C GLN A 167 -26.33 -16.26 6.15
N TRP A 168 -26.32 -17.28 7.03
CA TRP A 168 -26.00 -17.15 8.46
C TRP A 168 -24.88 -18.12 8.88
N LEU A 169 -23.73 -17.58 9.30
CA LEU A 169 -22.63 -18.36 9.88
C LEU A 169 -22.44 -17.99 11.34
N TRP A 170 -22.27 -19.02 12.16
CA TRP A 170 -21.96 -18.90 13.57
C TRP A 170 -20.65 -19.65 13.75
N TYR A 171 -19.58 -18.95 14.09
CA TYR A 171 -18.23 -19.50 14.17
C TYR A 171 -17.59 -19.10 15.48
N GLY A 172 -17.20 -20.08 16.31
CA GLY A 172 -16.84 -19.77 17.69
C GLY A 172 -16.23 -20.91 18.48
N LEU A 173 -16.30 -20.75 19.80
CA LEU A 173 -15.76 -21.66 20.79
C LEU A 173 -16.88 -22.20 21.67
N VAL A 174 -16.78 -23.47 22.03
CA VAL A 174 -17.65 -24.16 22.98
C VAL A 174 -16.82 -24.81 24.06
N LYS A 175 -17.31 -24.81 25.31
CA LYS A 175 -16.67 -25.54 26.41
C LYS A 175 -16.62 -27.04 26.09
N SER A 176 -15.46 -27.66 26.27
CA SER A 176 -15.27 -29.09 25.98
C SER A 176 -16.11 -29.99 26.88
N GLY A 177 -16.38 -31.23 26.44
CA GLY A 177 -17.12 -32.23 27.22
C GLY A 177 -18.64 -32.06 27.19
N LEU A 178 -19.14 -31.08 26.43
CA LEU A 178 -20.55 -30.90 26.17
C LEU A 178 -20.96 -31.73 24.94
N VAL A 179 -21.96 -32.59 25.13
CA VAL A 179 -22.71 -33.15 24.00
C VAL A 179 -23.62 -32.04 23.51
N ILE A 180 -23.28 -31.39 22.40
CA ILE A 180 -24.19 -30.44 21.75
C ILE A 180 -25.35 -31.26 21.16
N PRO A 181 -26.59 -31.15 21.69
CA PRO A 181 -27.76 -31.77 21.08
C PRO A 181 -27.91 -31.27 19.65
N LEU A 182 -28.02 -32.22 18.72
CA LEU A 182 -28.23 -31.98 17.30
C LEU A 182 -29.43 -31.04 17.09
N LEU A 183 -29.40 -30.23 16.02
CA LEU A 183 -30.53 -29.41 15.57
C LEU A 183 -30.97 -28.27 16.52
N THR A 184 -30.17 -27.94 17.54
CA THR A 184 -30.55 -26.94 18.54
C THR A 184 -29.87 -25.60 18.26
N HIS A 185 -30.66 -24.54 18.30
CA HIS A 185 -30.23 -23.15 18.14
C HIS A 185 -29.08 -22.79 19.10
N PRO A 186 -27.91 -22.34 18.61
CA PRO A 186 -26.74 -22.17 19.48
C PRO A 186 -26.90 -21.17 20.64
N PHE A 187 -27.84 -20.22 20.58
CA PHE A 187 -28.17 -19.34 21.73
C PHE A 187 -28.77 -20.08 22.94
N LYS A 188 -29.17 -21.35 22.79
CA LYS A 188 -29.69 -22.15 23.90
C LYS A 188 -28.60 -22.77 24.77
N PHE A 189 -27.32 -22.60 24.41
CA PHE A 189 -26.20 -23.13 25.18
C PHE A 189 -25.47 -22.01 25.91
N ASN A 190 -25.53 -22.02 27.23
CA ASN A 190 -24.83 -21.05 28.06
C ASN A 190 -23.30 -21.28 28.14
N ASN A 191 -22.74 -22.03 27.19
CA ASN A 191 -21.36 -22.53 27.24
C ASN A 191 -20.66 -22.39 25.88
N ASN A 192 -21.13 -21.47 25.04
CA ASN A 192 -20.46 -21.09 23.82
C ASN A 192 -20.34 -19.57 23.72
N MET A 193 -19.36 -19.13 22.94
CA MET A 193 -19.23 -17.75 22.50
C MET A 193 -18.82 -17.79 21.02
N PHE A 194 -19.45 -16.97 20.18
CA PHE A 194 -19.24 -17.06 18.74
C PHE A 194 -19.31 -15.70 18.05
N PHE A 195 -18.63 -15.62 16.92
CA PHE A 195 -18.74 -14.56 15.94
C PHE A 195 -19.85 -14.94 14.95
N PHE A 196 -20.82 -14.06 14.78
CA PHE A 196 -21.85 -14.17 13.76
C PHE A 196 -21.40 -13.48 12.47
N ASN A 197 -21.87 -13.92 11.30
CA ASN A 197 -21.39 -13.38 10.03
C ASN A 197 -21.61 -11.86 9.89
N SER A 198 -22.61 -11.27 10.54
CA SER A 198 -22.76 -9.80 10.61
C SER A 198 -21.63 -9.04 11.34
N GLY A 199 -20.64 -9.74 11.91
CA GLY A 199 -19.55 -9.16 12.72
C GLY A 199 -19.86 -9.09 14.23
N ILE A 200 -21.07 -9.44 14.65
CA ILE A 200 -21.46 -9.39 16.06
C ILE A 200 -20.86 -10.56 16.83
N VAL A 201 -20.33 -10.30 18.03
CA VAL A 201 -19.91 -11.33 19.00
C VAL A 201 -21.08 -11.62 19.94
N TYR A 202 -21.41 -12.90 20.11
CA TYR A 202 -22.52 -13.37 20.95
C TYR A 202 -22.03 -14.30 22.05
N GLN A 203 -22.66 -14.16 23.22
CA GLN A 203 -22.65 -15.10 24.33
C GLN A 203 -23.99 -14.95 25.05
N ASN A 204 -24.74 -16.03 25.24
CA ASN A 204 -26.05 -15.99 25.89
C ASN A 204 -26.97 -14.94 25.21
N SER A 205 -27.55 -14.02 25.99
CA SER A 205 -28.33 -12.87 25.51
C SER A 205 -27.51 -11.62 25.22
N SER A 206 -26.20 -11.65 25.48
CA SER A 206 -25.29 -10.52 25.29
C SER A 206 -24.74 -10.49 23.88
N ARG A 207 -24.63 -9.28 23.32
CA ARG A 207 -24.09 -9.06 21.97
C ARG A 207 -23.25 -7.80 21.90
N TYR A 208 -22.09 -7.90 21.25
CA TYR A 208 -21.17 -6.79 21.04
C TYR A 208 -20.94 -6.55 19.54
N ASN A 209 -21.07 -5.30 19.12
CA ASN A 209 -20.85 -4.87 17.75
C ASN A 209 -19.45 -4.27 17.60
N GLY A 210 -18.88 -4.32 16.39
CA GLY A 210 -17.63 -3.62 16.08
C GLY A 210 -16.74 -4.31 15.06
N ASN A 211 -16.91 -5.62 14.84
CA ASN A 211 -16.19 -6.32 13.77
C ASN A 211 -16.88 -6.09 12.42
N GLN A 212 -16.11 -6.27 11.35
CA GLN A 212 -16.63 -6.23 9.99
C GLN A 212 -17.54 -7.43 9.71
N GLU A 213 -18.47 -7.26 8.77
CA GLU A 213 -19.29 -8.34 8.23
C GLU A 213 -18.42 -9.33 7.44
N MET A 214 -18.63 -10.62 7.69
CA MET A 214 -18.04 -11.73 6.96
C MET A 214 -18.90 -12.07 5.74
N LYS A 215 -18.29 -12.19 4.56
CA LYS A 215 -18.98 -12.41 3.29
C LYS A 215 -18.44 -13.62 2.53
N ASN A 216 -19.16 -14.00 1.47
CA ASN A 216 -18.74 -15.06 0.57
C ASN A 216 -17.35 -14.77 -0.01
N GLY A 217 -16.48 -15.77 0.03
CA GLY A 217 -15.08 -15.69 -0.40
C GLY A 217 -14.10 -15.35 0.73
N ASP A 218 -14.56 -14.82 1.86
CA ASP A 218 -13.66 -14.48 2.97
C ASP A 218 -13.05 -15.74 3.62
N ILE A 219 -11.81 -15.59 4.05
CA ILE A 219 -11.17 -16.49 4.99
C ILE A 219 -11.30 -15.88 6.37
N VAL A 220 -12.09 -16.54 7.22
CA VAL A 220 -12.29 -16.15 8.61
C VAL A 220 -11.50 -17.06 9.53
N THR A 221 -10.89 -16.47 10.55
CA THR A 221 -9.95 -17.19 11.41
C THR A 221 -10.17 -16.83 12.86
N ILE A 222 -10.18 -17.83 13.73
CA ILE A 222 -10.16 -17.62 15.18
C ILE A 222 -8.78 -18.04 15.68
N GLU A 223 -8.03 -17.07 16.21
CA GLU A 223 -6.83 -17.34 17.00
C GLU A 223 -7.20 -17.43 18.47
N LEU A 224 -7.04 -18.61 19.06
CA LEU A 224 -7.24 -18.89 20.48
C LEU A 224 -5.88 -18.90 21.17
N ASN A 225 -5.72 -18.10 22.22
CA ASN A 225 -4.57 -18.11 23.11
C ASN A 225 -5.00 -18.61 24.49
N MET A 226 -4.44 -19.75 24.92
CA MET A 226 -4.77 -20.39 26.19
C MET A 226 -3.86 -19.96 27.36
N ALA A 227 -2.92 -19.02 27.15
CA ALA A 227 -2.22 -18.34 28.24
C ALA A 227 -3.20 -17.41 29.00
N LEU A 228 -2.93 -17.09 30.27
CA LEU A 228 -3.79 -16.16 31.02
C LEU A 228 -3.41 -14.69 30.74
N PRO A 229 -4.38 -13.79 30.47
CA PRO A 229 -5.80 -14.07 30.27
C PRO A 229 -6.07 -14.82 28.97
N ARG A 230 -6.95 -15.83 29.01
CA ARG A 230 -7.28 -16.63 27.82
C ARG A 230 -8.18 -15.84 26.90
N THR A 231 -7.82 -15.76 25.63
CA THR A 231 -8.49 -14.90 24.66
C THR A 231 -8.70 -15.59 23.32
N ALA A 232 -9.72 -15.18 22.58
CA ALA A 232 -9.91 -15.57 21.19
C ALA A 232 -10.18 -14.35 20.31
N HIS A 233 -9.42 -14.23 19.22
CA HIS A 233 -9.45 -13.10 18.31
C HIS A 233 -9.91 -13.53 16.92
N LEU A 234 -10.80 -12.75 16.33
CA LEU A 234 -11.25 -12.93 14.97
C LEU A 234 -10.31 -12.21 14.00
N PHE A 235 -9.97 -12.86 12.90
CA PHE A 235 -9.35 -12.26 11.74
C PHE A 235 -10.23 -12.52 10.52
N ILE A 236 -10.37 -11.50 9.67
CA ILE A 236 -11.05 -11.62 8.36
C ILE A 236 -10.02 -11.27 7.31
N ASN A 237 -9.70 -12.21 6.42
CA ASN A 237 -8.66 -12.07 5.40
C ASN A 237 -7.32 -11.58 5.98
N ASN A 238 -6.90 -12.19 7.09
CA ASN A 238 -5.70 -11.83 7.87
C ASN A 238 -5.73 -10.46 8.58
N VAL A 239 -6.85 -9.75 8.58
CA VAL A 239 -7.01 -8.49 9.32
C VAL A 239 -7.69 -8.76 10.66
N GLN A 240 -6.98 -8.49 11.76
CA GLN A 240 -7.52 -8.63 13.12
C GLN A 240 -8.71 -7.69 13.34
N GLN A 241 -9.76 -8.23 13.96
CA GLN A 241 -10.98 -7.50 14.27
C GLN A 241 -10.97 -6.96 15.71
N PRO A 242 -11.62 -5.81 15.98
CA PRO A 242 -11.49 -5.09 17.25
C PRO A 242 -12.22 -5.74 18.43
N VAL A 243 -13.32 -6.46 18.20
CA VAL A 243 -14.09 -7.12 19.26
C VAL A 243 -13.60 -8.56 19.41
N TYR A 244 -13.10 -8.90 20.59
CA TYR A 244 -12.50 -10.20 20.88
C TYR A 244 -13.13 -10.83 22.13
N MET A 245 -12.92 -12.14 22.28
CA MET A 245 -13.43 -12.93 23.39
C MET A 245 -12.35 -13.07 24.47
N SER A 246 -12.71 -13.02 25.75
CA SER A 246 -11.78 -13.28 26.84
C SER A 246 -12.39 -14.13 27.94
N GLY A 247 -11.58 -14.52 28.94
CA GLY A 247 -12.05 -15.36 30.04
C GLY A 247 -12.40 -16.79 29.60
N ILE A 248 -11.87 -17.22 28.44
CA ILE A 248 -12.16 -18.52 27.84
C ILE A 248 -11.96 -19.66 28.87
N PRO A 249 -12.83 -20.68 28.92
CA PRO A 249 -12.65 -21.85 29.78
C PRO A 249 -11.29 -22.53 29.61
N ASP A 250 -10.92 -23.38 30.57
CA ASP A 250 -9.65 -24.14 30.54
C ASP A 250 -9.57 -25.23 29.47
N SER A 251 -10.71 -25.55 28.87
CA SER A 251 -10.81 -26.54 27.83
C SER A 251 -11.97 -26.21 26.89
N VAL A 252 -11.65 -25.97 25.61
CA VAL A 252 -12.61 -25.55 24.59
C VAL A 252 -12.38 -26.27 23.26
N GLN A 253 -13.39 -26.21 22.38
CA GLN A 253 -13.32 -26.66 21.00
C GLN A 253 -13.81 -25.56 20.09
N TYR A 254 -13.29 -25.52 18.87
CA TYR A 254 -13.89 -24.71 17.81
C TYR A 254 -15.18 -25.37 17.33
N PHE A 255 -16.12 -24.55 16.90
CA PHE A 255 -17.31 -25.02 16.21
C PHE A 255 -17.76 -24.03 15.14
N PHE A 256 -18.51 -24.53 14.16
CA PHE A 256 -19.31 -23.68 13.28
C PHE A 256 -20.71 -24.24 13.12
N THR A 257 -21.69 -23.39 12.78
CA THR A 257 -23.06 -23.81 12.49
C THR A 257 -23.51 -23.31 11.13
N LEU A 258 -24.09 -24.21 10.33
CA LEU A 258 -24.82 -23.91 9.10
C LEU A 258 -26.31 -23.97 9.38
N GLN A 259 -27.10 -23.09 8.76
CA GLN A 259 -28.55 -23.07 8.97
C GLN A 259 -29.31 -23.22 7.65
N ASN A 260 -29.05 -22.36 6.68
CA ASN A 260 -29.86 -22.27 5.49
C ASN A 260 -29.43 -23.29 4.44
N LYS A 261 -30.36 -23.71 3.59
CA LYS A 261 -30.06 -24.50 2.40
C LYS A 261 -29.03 -23.74 1.54
N ASN A 262 -28.05 -24.47 1.03
CA ASN A 262 -26.89 -24.01 0.26
C ASN A 262 -25.82 -23.24 1.04
N ASP A 263 -25.98 -23.01 2.35
CA ASP A 263 -24.87 -22.55 3.17
C ASP A 263 -23.70 -23.53 3.06
N SER A 264 -22.50 -23.03 2.81
CA SER A 264 -21.31 -23.82 2.62
C SER A 264 -20.06 -23.12 3.12
N VAL A 265 -19.25 -23.92 3.82
CA VAL A 265 -17.95 -23.53 4.34
C VAL A 265 -16.92 -24.62 4.08
N THR A 266 -15.65 -24.24 4.05
CA THR A 266 -14.51 -25.16 4.00
C THR A 266 -13.59 -24.89 5.17
N VAL A 267 -13.37 -25.87 6.04
CA VAL A 267 -12.31 -25.78 7.06
C VAL A 267 -10.97 -26.00 6.35
N LEU A 268 -10.06 -25.03 6.43
CA LEU A 268 -8.81 -25.05 5.68
C LEU A 268 -7.69 -25.70 6.48
N SER A 269 -7.45 -25.21 7.71
CA SER A 269 -6.33 -25.67 8.52
C SER A 269 -6.55 -25.36 10.01
N LEU A 270 -5.89 -26.13 10.86
CA LEU A 270 -5.65 -25.79 12.27
C LEU A 270 -4.15 -25.77 12.50
N LYS A 271 -3.63 -24.64 12.96
CA LYS A 271 -2.19 -24.43 13.17
C LYS A 271 -1.92 -24.16 14.64
N ASN A 272 -0.90 -24.79 15.19
CA ASN A 272 -0.34 -24.41 16.49
C ASN A 272 0.72 -23.34 16.26
N LEU A 273 0.62 -22.22 16.96
CA LEU A 273 1.56 -21.11 16.87
C LEU A 273 2.46 -21.07 18.10
N THR A 274 3.74 -20.74 17.89
CA THR A 274 4.67 -20.50 19.00
C THR A 274 4.52 -19.12 19.63
N VAL A 275 3.98 -18.16 18.87
CA VAL A 275 3.75 -16.77 19.30
C VAL A 275 2.38 -16.28 18.81
N PRO A 276 1.69 -15.41 19.56
CA PRO A 276 0.43 -14.82 19.11
C PRO A 276 0.65 -13.96 17.86
N SER A 277 -0.32 -13.96 16.93
CA SER A 277 -0.32 -13.05 15.77
C SER A 277 -1.13 -11.77 16.02
N THR A 278 -1.67 -11.61 17.23
CA THR A 278 -2.47 -10.45 17.62
C THR A 278 -1.62 -9.20 17.87
N ALA A 279 -2.10 -8.06 17.39
CA ALA A 279 -1.62 -6.73 17.73
C ALA A 279 -2.56 -6.05 18.75
N ASN A 280 -2.03 -5.07 19.49
CA ASN A 280 -2.82 -4.22 20.36
C ASN A 280 -3.58 -3.18 19.52
N LEU A 281 -4.91 -3.30 19.47
CA LEU A 281 -5.77 -2.35 18.76
C LEU A 281 -6.28 -1.26 19.73
N PRO A 282 -6.11 0.04 19.42
CA PRO A 282 -6.58 1.13 20.30
C PRO A 282 -8.09 1.12 20.57
N ASN A 283 -8.87 0.57 19.63
CA ASN A 283 -10.33 0.44 19.71
C ASN A 283 -10.78 -0.98 20.08
N ALA A 284 -9.90 -1.80 20.68
CA ALA A 284 -10.24 -3.15 21.07
C ALA A 284 -11.38 -3.15 22.10
N THR A 285 -12.36 -4.02 21.91
CA THR A 285 -13.48 -4.22 22.83
C THR A 285 -13.52 -5.67 23.27
N GLU A 286 -13.53 -5.89 24.58
CA GLU A 286 -13.52 -7.22 25.17
C GLU A 286 -14.95 -7.69 25.45
N MET A 287 -15.29 -8.90 24.99
CA MET A 287 -16.44 -9.66 25.48
C MET A 287 -15.94 -10.79 26.37
N LYS A 288 -16.13 -10.64 27.68
CA LYS A 288 -15.71 -11.62 28.68
C LYS A 288 -16.68 -12.79 28.75
N TRP A 289 -16.15 -14.00 28.84
CA TRP A 289 -16.92 -15.22 29.02
C TRP A 289 -17.58 -15.24 30.40
N GLU A 290 -18.90 -15.34 30.39
CA GLU A 290 -19.77 -15.53 31.56
C GLU A 290 -20.30 -16.96 31.69
#